data_AF-A0AAW6KLF3-F1
#
_entry.id   AF-A0AAW6KLF3-F1
#
_cell.length_a   1.000
_cell.length_b   1.000
_cell.length_c   1.000
_cell.angle_alpha   90.00
_cell.angle_beta   90.00
_cell.angle_gamma   90.00
#
_symmetry.space_group_name_H-M   'P 1'
#
loop_
_entity.id
_entity.type
_entity.pdbx_description
1 polymer ?
#
loop_
_entity_poly.entity_id
_entity_poly.type
_entity_poly.pdbx_seq_one_letter_code
_entity_poly.pdbx_strand_id
1 'polypeptide(L)' 'MDYNKVSKDILQLVGGEENVQSVIHCMTRLRFNLYDNAKADRAKLESL' A
#
# COMPACT_ATOMS: atom_id res chain seq x y z
N MET A 1 1.30 18.09 -2.26
CA MET A 1 1.42 16.62 -2.17
C MET A 1 0.27 16.03 -2.97
N ASP A 2 0.57 15.41 -4.10
CA ASP A 2 -0.43 14.74 -4.93
C ASP A 2 -0.74 13.36 -4.35
N TYR A 3 -1.71 13.31 -3.45
CA TYR A 3 -2.14 12.06 -2.81
C TYR A 3 -2.58 11.01 -3.82
N ASN A 4 -3.12 11.42 -4.97
CA ASN A 4 -3.51 10.47 -6.03
C ASN A 4 -2.30 9.73 -6.60
N LYS A 5 -1.16 10.42 -6.73
CA LYS A 5 0.09 9.82 -7.20
C LYS A 5 0.66 8.88 -6.14
N VAL A 6 0.72 9.35 -4.89
CA VAL A 6 1.17 8.56 -3.73
C VAL A 6 0.34 7.29 -3.56
N SER A 7 -0.99 7.36 -3.66
CA SER A 7 -1.86 6.19 -3.56
C SER A 7 -1.62 5.17 -4.67
N LYS A 8 -1.34 5.63 -5.90
CA LYS A 8 -1.01 4.74 -7.03
C LYS A 8 0.35 4.07 -6.84
N ASP A 9 1.35 4.84 -6.37
CA ASP A 9 2.67 4.29 -6.04
C ASP A 9 2.56 3.25 -4.93
N ILE A 10 1.83 3.54 -3.84
CA ILE A 10 1.58 2.57 -2.76
C ILE A 10 0.89 1.32 -3.31
N LEU A 11 -0.16 1.46 -4.12
CA LEU A 11 -0.89 0.33 -4.71
C LEU A 11 0.02 -0.56 -5.55
N GLN A 12 0.93 0.03 -6.33
CA GLN A 12 1.91 -0.70 -7.11
C GLN A 12 2.94 -1.41 -6.22
N LEU A 13 3.42 -0.73 -5.18
CA LEU A 13 4.40 -1.25 -4.23
C LEU A 13 3.87 -2.38 -3.35
N VAL A 14 2.56 -2.43 -3.08
CA VAL A 14 1.93 -3.54 -2.34
C VAL A 14 1.62 -4.75 -3.24
N GLY A 15 1.99 -4.72 -4.53
CA GLY A 15 1.77 -5.83 -5.46
C GLY A 15 0.49 -5.72 -6.30
N GLY A 16 -0.12 -4.53 -6.38
CA GLY A 16 -1.31 -4.26 -7.17
C GLY A 16 -2.63 -4.52 -6.43
N GLU A 17 -3.74 -4.13 -7.05
CA GLU A 17 -5.10 -4.34 -6.51
C GLU A 17 -5.41 -5.82 -6.27
N GLU A 18 -4.93 -6.69 -7.15
CA GLU A 18 -5.08 -8.15 -7.04
C GLU A 18 -4.44 -8.73 -5.76
N ASN A 19 -3.44 -8.05 -5.19
CA ASN A 19 -2.77 -8.49 -3.96
C ASN A 19 -3.41 -7.89 -2.70
N VAL A 20 -4.36 -6.96 -2.82
CA VAL A 20 -5.04 -6.30 -1.70
C VAL A 20 -6.34 -7.03 -1.40
N GLN A 21 -6.42 -7.65 -0.22
CA GLN A 21 -7.65 -8.26 0.27
C GLN A 21 -8.60 -7.20 0.83
N SER A 22 -8.09 -6.27 1.64
CA SER A 22 -8.87 -5.17 2.18
C SER A 22 -7.98 -4.02 2.65
N VAL A 23 -8.56 -2.82 2.74
CA VAL A 23 -7.89 -1.62 3.25
C VAL A 23 -8.74 -1.01 4.35
N ILE A 24 -8.09 -0.71 5.48
CA ILE A 24 -8.73 -0.06 6.62
C ILE A 24 -7.87 1.15 6.99
N HIS A 25 -8.50 2.28 7.28
CA HIS A 25 -7.80 3.48 7.72
C HIS A 25 -8.35 4.00 9.05
N CYS A 26 -7.47 4.62 9.82
CA CYS A 26 -7.81 5.46 10.96
C CYS A 26 -7.17 6.84 10.78
N MET A 27 -7.19 7.68 11.82
CA MET A 27 -6.70 9.06 11.74
C MET A 27 -5.21 9.18 11.39
N THR A 28 -4.39 8.18 11.77
CA THR A 28 -2.93 8.23 11.59
C THR A 28 -2.33 7.02 10.87
N ARG A 29 -3.14 6.01 10.54
CA ARG A 29 -2.62 4.76 9.94
C ARG A 29 -3.53 4.27 8.84
N LEU A 30 -2.90 3.86 7.75
CA LEU A 30 -3.50 3.10 6.67
C LEU A 30 -2.99 1.66 6.76
N ARG A 31 -3.91 0.70 6.91
CA ARG A 31 -3.61 -0.72 7.08
C ARG A 31 -4.08 -1.47 5.84
N PHE A 32 -3.15 -2.13 5.17
CA PHE A 32 -3.44 -3.02 4.06
C PHE A 32 -3.45 -4.47 4.57
N ASN A 33 -4.50 -5.21 4.24
CA ASN A 33 -4.51 -6.66 4.34
C ASN A 33 -4.19 -7.20 2.94
N LEU A 34 -3.12 -7.98 2.83
CA LEU A 34 -2.62 -8.49 1.55
C LEU A 34 -2.77 -10.00 1.48
N TYR A 35 -3.02 -10.52 0.29
CA TYR A 35 -3.01 -11.97 0.04
C TYR A 35 -1.59 -12.54 0.18
N ASP A 36 -0.60 -11.83 -0.36
CA ASP A 36 0.81 -12.20 -0.27
C ASP A 36 1.67 -11.02 0.19
N ASN A 37 2.29 -11.17 1.36
CA ASN A 37 3.17 -10.15 1.94
C ASN A 37 4.55 -10.10 1.27
N ALA A 38 4.98 -11.16 0.55
CA ALA A 38 6.25 -11.18 -0.14
C ALA A 38 6.25 -10.28 -1.39
N LYS A 39 5.08 -10.00 -1.96
CA LYS A 39 4.91 -9.09 -3.10
C LYS A 39 4.97 -7.61 -2.70
N ALA A 40 4.92 -7.29 -1.41
CA ALA A 40 4.99 -5.92 -0.93
C ALA A 40 6.43 -5.44 -0.73
N ASP A 41 6.79 -4.33 -1.38
CA ASP A 41 8.11 -3.72 -1.27
C ASP A 41 8.19 -2.77 -0.05
N ARG A 42 8.47 -3.36 1.11
CA ARG A 42 8.50 -2.65 2.40
C ARG A 42 9.56 -1.55 2.44
N ALA A 43 10.72 -1.78 1.84
CA ALA A 43 11.82 -0.82 1.83
C ALA A 43 11.44 0.49 1.11
N LYS A 44 10.73 0.39 -0.01
CA LYS A 44 10.23 1.57 -0.72
C LYS A 44 9.06 2.23 -0.01
N LEU A 45 8.17 1.45 0.62
CA LEU A 45 7.05 2.00 1.40
C LEU A 45 7.52 2.80 2.63
N GLU A 46 8.64 2.45 3.25
CA GLU A 46 9.22 3.20 4.37
C GLU A 46 9.96 4.49 3.96
N SER A 47 10.28 4.64 2.67
CA SER A 47 11.00 5.79 2.12
C SER A 47 10.10 6.83 1.43
N LEU A 48 8.79 6.65 1.50
CA LEU A 48 7.77 7.51 0.86
C LEU A 48 7.29 8.63 1.79
#